data_AF-A0A259JDS8-F1
#
_entry.id   AF-A0A259JDS8-F1
#
_cell.length_a   1.000
_cell.length_b   1.000
_cell.length_c   1.000
_cell.angle_alpha   90.00
_cell.angle_beta   90.00
_cell.angle_gamma   90.00
#
_symmetry.space_group_name_H-M   'P 1'
#
loop_
_entity.id
_entity.type
_entity.pdbx_description
1 polymer ?
#
loop_
_entity_poly.entity_id
_entity_poly.type
_entity_poly.pdbx_seq_one_letter_code
_entity_poly.pdbx_strand_id
1 'polypeptide(L)'
;NAGAFQAQFRYRLPDDIDVESLKRAWTAVVKANPILRTSIIQHSALYQVVLDDDIPLRVIHGGSLKTLASTMTCKMLQLGQPMLQLFFWHGENLHGSGELLLDIHHALYDGWSLGLILDQLERAYSGAALAHQPFNKFIGYASKADNEAGRKYWLGQLAEAHVPVEVLDGRFGTLLARLKGERPALLHTHGYKAGILGRLAARLAGIPCVSTFHAGERGPFPVSLYQRLDEATSRFGARIAVSAPIAARLPGRVAVIGNFVAVPDQPPPFPTQDCVGFVGRLSLEKGPDLFGRIAEAVRAPPAFHMFGDGPMRQGLEQAHAGRVIFHGLVRAPETIWPRIGLLLMPSRAEGLPLAALEAMAAGIPVAAAAVGALPDVIRHGENGWLFPAGDIAAATAVVAQWHAASPDQVAAMSHAAWRTVRDRFGIAASLPAILAVYDAAISARAGGGGR
;
A
#
# COMPACT_ATOMS: atom_id res chain seq x y z
N ASN A 1 -10.42 -12.83 25.43
CA ASN A 1 -11.16 -11.55 25.33
C ASN A 1 -12.11 -11.59 24.14
N ALA A 2 -13.35 -12.03 24.34
CA ALA A 2 -14.35 -12.14 23.27
C ALA A 2 -14.83 -10.77 22.71
N GLY A 3 -14.64 -9.67 23.44
CA GLY A 3 -15.06 -8.32 23.01
C GLY A 3 -13.97 -7.45 22.34
N ALA A 4 -12.79 -7.99 22.02
CA ALA A 4 -11.66 -7.18 21.53
C ALA A 4 -11.78 -6.69 20.08
N PHE A 5 -12.82 -7.12 19.34
CA PHE A 5 -12.97 -6.86 17.90
C PHE A 5 -14.35 -6.33 17.53
N GLN A 6 -15.06 -5.76 18.49
CA GLN A 6 -16.41 -5.20 18.31
C GLN A 6 -16.40 -3.72 18.65
N ALA A 7 -17.07 -2.91 17.84
CA ALA A 7 -17.24 -1.50 18.11
C ALA A 7 -18.72 -1.13 18.09
N GLN A 8 -19.05 -0.22 19.01
CA GLN A 8 -20.36 0.40 19.07
C GLN A 8 -20.21 1.88 18.76
N PHE A 9 -20.96 2.34 17.76
CA PHE A 9 -21.03 3.73 17.36
C PHE A 9 -22.41 4.28 17.68
N ARG A 10 -22.45 5.55 18.06
CA ARG A 10 -23.68 6.29 18.37
C ARG A 10 -23.68 7.57 17.55
N TYR A 11 -24.74 7.77 16.79
CA TYR A 11 -24.92 8.96 15.98
C TYR A 11 -26.21 9.64 16.41
N ARG A 12 -26.10 10.90 16.82
CA ARG A 12 -27.26 11.74 17.08
C ARG A 12 -27.83 12.19 15.74
N LEU A 13 -29.12 11.92 15.51
CA LEU A 13 -29.80 12.32 14.29
C LEU A 13 -30.57 13.63 14.48
N PRO A 14 -30.87 14.36 13.38
CA PRO A 14 -31.77 15.51 13.41
C PRO A 14 -33.16 15.17 13.97
N ASP A 15 -33.83 16.17 14.54
CA ASP A 15 -35.17 16.02 15.15
C ASP A 15 -36.26 15.71 14.11
N ASP A 16 -36.05 16.11 12.86
CA ASP A 16 -36.97 15.96 11.72
C ASP A 16 -36.69 14.70 10.87
N ILE A 17 -35.87 13.77 11.38
CA ILE A 17 -35.50 12.57 10.65
C ILE A 17 -36.74 11.70 10.32
N ASP A 18 -36.89 11.34 9.05
CA ASP A 18 -37.90 10.36 8.62
C ASP A 18 -37.34 8.95 8.79
N VAL A 19 -37.79 8.27 9.85
CA VAL A 19 -37.37 6.91 10.20
C VAL A 19 -37.69 5.90 9.11
N GLU A 20 -38.76 6.07 8.34
CA GLU A 20 -39.11 5.16 7.24
C GLU A 20 -38.18 5.34 6.05
N SER A 21 -37.78 6.58 5.74
CA SER A 21 -36.72 6.84 4.76
C SER A 21 -35.38 6.28 5.22
N LEU A 22 -35.06 6.38 6.51
CA LEU A 22 -33.83 5.82 7.08
C LEU A 22 -33.80 4.28 7.00
N LYS A 23 -34.93 3.61 7.25
CA LYS A 23 -35.06 2.15 7.06
C LYS A 23 -34.80 1.76 5.60
N ARG A 24 -35.43 2.44 4.64
CA ARG A 24 -35.24 2.18 3.20
C ARG A 24 -33.80 2.40 2.77
N ALA A 25 -33.19 3.49 3.22
CA ALA A 25 -31.80 3.82 2.94
C ALA A 25 -30.85 2.75 3.48
N TRP A 26 -31.05 2.32 4.74
CA TRP A 26 -30.25 1.26 5.32
C TRP A 26 -30.38 -0.08 4.57
N THR A 27 -31.60 -0.46 4.20
CA THR A 27 -31.81 -1.66 3.36
C THR A 27 -31.06 -1.56 2.03
N ALA A 28 -31.04 -0.38 1.39
CA ALA A 28 -30.28 -0.17 0.16
C ALA A 28 -28.76 -0.35 0.39
N VAL A 29 -28.23 0.16 1.50
CA VAL A 29 -26.81 0.01 1.88
C VAL A 29 -26.44 -1.46 2.10
N VAL A 30 -27.25 -2.19 2.86
CA VAL A 30 -27.03 -3.62 3.13
C VAL A 30 -27.06 -4.45 1.85
N LYS A 31 -27.99 -4.14 0.93
CA LYS A 31 -28.07 -4.80 -0.39
C LYS A 31 -26.87 -4.48 -1.27
N ALA A 32 -26.39 -3.23 -1.26
CA ALA A 32 -25.24 -2.80 -2.04
C ALA A 32 -23.93 -3.43 -1.55
N ASN A 33 -23.85 -3.78 -0.25
CA ASN A 33 -22.64 -4.27 0.42
C ASN A 33 -22.86 -5.64 1.07
N PRO A 34 -22.75 -6.76 0.32
CA PRO A 34 -22.99 -8.11 0.84
C PRO A 34 -22.17 -8.47 2.10
N ILE A 35 -21.01 -7.85 2.31
CA ILE A 35 -20.20 -8.07 3.52
C ILE A 35 -20.97 -7.77 4.81
N LEU A 36 -21.91 -6.82 4.81
CA LEU A 36 -22.71 -6.45 5.99
C LEU A 36 -23.68 -7.55 6.46
N ARG A 37 -24.01 -8.51 5.58
CA ARG A 37 -24.82 -9.69 5.90
C ARG A 37 -23.98 -10.91 6.28
N THR A 38 -22.69 -10.71 6.57
CA THR A 38 -21.79 -11.81 6.87
C THR A 38 -21.98 -12.34 8.29
N SER A 39 -21.93 -13.67 8.42
CA SER A 39 -21.77 -14.38 9.68
C SER A 39 -20.62 -15.39 9.62
N ILE A 40 -20.10 -15.79 10.78
CA ILE A 40 -19.14 -16.88 10.92
C ILE A 40 -19.88 -18.08 11.52
N ILE A 41 -19.92 -19.19 10.78
CA ILE A 41 -20.50 -20.46 11.23
C ILE A 41 -19.39 -21.48 11.47
N GLN A 42 -19.65 -22.45 12.34
CA GLN A 42 -18.77 -23.59 12.55
C GLN A 42 -19.46 -24.87 12.05
N HIS A 43 -18.77 -25.58 11.17
CA HIS A 43 -19.13 -26.94 10.75
C HIS A 43 -17.88 -27.83 10.98
N SER A 44 -17.26 -28.34 9.91
CA SER A 44 -15.94 -29.01 9.96
C SER A 44 -14.77 -28.04 10.14
N ALA A 45 -14.98 -26.77 9.81
CA ALA A 45 -14.09 -25.64 10.02
C ALA A 45 -14.94 -24.38 10.29
N LEU A 46 -14.28 -23.23 10.51
CA LEU A 46 -14.97 -21.94 10.51
C LEU A 46 -15.17 -21.47 9.07
N TYR A 47 -16.41 -21.10 8.74
CA TYR A 47 -16.78 -20.58 7.43
C TYR A 47 -17.35 -19.17 7.58
N GLN A 48 -16.94 -18.29 6.68
CA GLN A 48 -17.58 -17.00 6.49
C GLN A 48 -18.70 -17.16 5.45
N VAL A 49 -19.94 -16.85 5.84
CA VAL A 49 -21.11 -16.97 4.97
C VAL A 49 -21.82 -15.63 4.87
N VAL A 50 -22.31 -15.30 3.68
CA VAL A 50 -23.20 -14.15 3.46
C VAL A 50 -24.63 -14.67 3.57
N LEU A 51 -25.38 -14.19 4.55
CA LEU A 51 -26.75 -14.59 4.81
C LEU A 51 -27.69 -13.96 3.76
N ASP A 52 -28.69 -14.71 3.29
CA ASP A 52 -29.69 -14.17 2.34
C ASP A 52 -30.59 -13.10 2.96
N ASP A 53 -30.83 -13.19 4.27
CA ASP A 53 -31.63 -12.23 5.02
C ASP A 53 -30.94 -10.86 5.13
N ASP A 54 -31.73 -9.79 4.96
CA ASP A 54 -31.28 -8.42 5.21
C ASP A 54 -31.07 -8.16 6.72
N ILE A 55 -30.23 -7.18 7.05
CA ILE A 55 -30.06 -6.68 8.42
C ILE A 55 -30.96 -5.45 8.61
N PRO A 56 -32.14 -5.56 9.24
CA PRO A 56 -33.07 -4.45 9.33
C PRO A 56 -32.63 -3.41 10.37
N LEU A 57 -32.96 -2.14 10.10
CA LEU A 57 -32.95 -1.09 11.12
C LEU A 57 -34.10 -1.32 12.10
N ARG A 58 -33.79 -1.65 13.35
CA ARG A 58 -34.80 -1.91 14.39
C ARG A 58 -35.10 -0.63 15.16
N VAL A 59 -36.39 -0.34 15.39
CA VAL A 59 -36.81 0.83 16.15
C VAL A 59 -37.14 0.43 17.59
N ILE A 60 -36.61 1.16 18.57
CA ILE A 60 -36.86 0.93 19.99
C ILE A 60 -37.33 2.23 20.63
N HIS A 61 -38.42 2.15 21.38
CA HIS A 61 -39.02 3.25 22.10
C HIS A 61 -38.83 3.06 23.61
N GLY A 62 -38.35 4.10 24.29
CA GLY A 62 -38.18 4.12 25.73
C GLY A 62 -37.05 3.23 26.25
N GLY A 63 -36.93 3.16 27.58
CA GLY A 63 -35.90 2.37 28.26
C GLY A 63 -34.50 2.97 28.24
N SER A 64 -33.59 2.35 29.00
CA SER A 64 -32.21 2.82 29.14
C SER A 64 -31.36 2.43 27.92
N LEU A 65 -30.85 3.44 27.22
CA LEU A 65 -29.88 3.29 26.13
C LEU A 65 -28.65 2.48 26.54
N LYS A 66 -28.20 2.62 27.79
CA LYS A 66 -27.06 1.86 28.34
C LYS A 66 -27.37 0.37 28.42
N THR A 67 -28.59 0.00 28.82
CA THR A 67 -29.04 -1.38 28.91
C THR A 67 -29.23 -2.00 27.53
N LEU A 68 -29.74 -1.22 26.57
CA LEU A 68 -29.87 -1.63 25.17
C LEU A 68 -28.48 -1.93 24.58
N ALA A 69 -27.55 -0.98 24.73
CA ALA A 69 -26.17 -1.11 24.26
C ALA A 69 -25.47 -2.37 24.80
N SER A 70 -25.61 -2.67 26.10
CA SER A 70 -25.00 -3.88 26.69
C SER A 70 -25.63 -5.19 26.20
N THR A 71 -26.93 -5.19 25.92
CA THR A 71 -27.65 -6.39 25.47
C THR A 71 -27.28 -6.76 24.04
N MET A 72 -27.09 -5.75 23.17
CA MET A 72 -26.65 -5.93 21.79
C MET A 72 -25.30 -6.62 21.73
N THR A 73 -24.36 -6.17 22.57
CA THR A 73 -23.00 -6.68 22.58
C THR A 73 -22.93 -8.19 22.88
N CYS A 74 -23.70 -8.67 23.86
CA CYS A 74 -23.70 -10.08 24.26
C CYS A 74 -24.25 -11.04 23.20
N LYS A 75 -25.25 -10.62 22.40
CA LYS A 75 -25.90 -11.50 21.42
C LYS A 75 -25.08 -11.73 20.15
N MET A 76 -24.22 -10.78 19.78
CA MET A 76 -23.45 -10.82 18.53
C MET A 76 -22.18 -11.70 18.60
N LEU A 77 -21.77 -12.12 19.81
CA LEU A 77 -20.59 -12.97 20.01
C LEU A 77 -20.84 -14.46 19.68
N GLN A 78 -22.03 -14.81 19.21
CA GLN A 78 -22.42 -16.19 18.92
C GLN A 78 -22.20 -16.53 17.44
N LEU A 79 -21.57 -17.69 17.19
CA LEU A 79 -21.43 -18.24 15.84
C LEU A 79 -22.82 -18.40 15.18
N GLY A 80 -22.88 -18.08 13.89
CA GLY A 80 -24.11 -18.13 13.09
C GLY A 80 -25.07 -16.97 13.31
N GLN A 81 -24.77 -16.01 14.18
CA GLN A 81 -25.54 -14.77 14.30
C GLN A 81 -24.98 -13.69 13.37
N PRO A 82 -25.83 -12.73 12.92
CA PRO A 82 -25.34 -11.56 12.21
C PRO A 82 -24.29 -10.80 13.00
N MET A 83 -23.19 -10.44 12.33
CA MET A 83 -22.07 -9.71 12.92
C MET A 83 -22.22 -8.18 12.86
N LEU A 84 -23.44 -7.73 12.58
CA LEU A 84 -23.86 -6.34 12.55
C LEU A 84 -25.29 -6.23 13.12
N GLN A 85 -25.54 -5.20 13.92
CA GLN A 85 -26.88 -4.78 14.31
C GLN A 85 -27.02 -3.26 14.23
N LEU A 86 -28.18 -2.78 13.77
CA LEU A 86 -28.49 -1.36 13.68
C LEU A 86 -29.84 -1.06 14.35
N PHE A 87 -29.85 -0.07 15.23
CA PHE A 87 -31.03 0.35 15.96
C PHE A 87 -31.21 1.85 15.89
N PHE A 88 -32.45 2.29 15.74
CA PHE A 88 -32.87 3.65 16.01
C PHE A 88 -33.56 3.66 17.38
N TRP A 89 -33.01 4.40 18.33
CA TRP A 89 -33.55 4.55 19.66
C TRP A 89 -34.16 5.94 19.83
N HIS A 90 -35.32 5.98 20.48
CA HIS A 90 -36.01 7.20 20.85
C HIS A 90 -36.41 7.15 22.34
N GLY A 91 -36.19 8.26 23.05
CA GLY A 91 -36.50 8.38 24.48
C GLY A 91 -38.00 8.38 24.78
N GLU A 92 -38.36 8.34 26.07
CA GLU A 92 -39.77 8.29 26.53
C GLU A 92 -40.53 9.60 26.29
N ASN A 93 -39.82 10.72 26.13
CA ASN A 93 -40.40 11.98 25.72
C ASN A 93 -40.33 12.07 24.19
N LEU A 94 -41.48 12.03 23.52
CA LEU A 94 -41.67 12.10 22.06
C LEU A 94 -41.19 13.43 21.41
N HIS A 95 -40.47 14.27 22.15
CA HIS A 95 -39.93 15.55 21.72
C HIS A 95 -38.40 15.54 21.91
N GLY A 96 -37.66 15.17 20.87
CA GLY A 96 -36.19 15.28 20.82
C GLY A 96 -35.49 14.27 19.91
N SER A 97 -34.27 14.61 19.49
CA SER A 97 -33.38 13.87 18.59
C SER A 97 -33.26 12.39 18.94
N GLY A 98 -33.55 11.51 17.98
CA GLY A 98 -33.27 10.09 18.11
C GLY A 98 -31.79 9.77 17.93
N GLU A 99 -31.37 8.60 18.43
CA GLU A 99 -30.00 8.09 18.26
C GLU A 99 -29.98 6.85 17.38
N LEU A 100 -29.01 6.81 16.46
CA LEU A 100 -28.68 5.63 15.67
C LEU A 100 -27.53 4.89 16.36
N LEU A 101 -27.75 3.63 16.72
CA LEU A 101 -26.77 2.74 17.33
C LEU A 101 -26.36 1.68 16.32
N LEU A 102 -25.09 1.71 15.93
CA LEU A 102 -24.45 0.70 15.09
C LEU A 102 -23.52 -0.15 15.95
N ASP A 103 -23.79 -1.44 16.02
CA ASP A 103 -22.90 -2.40 16.65
C ASP A 103 -22.39 -3.37 15.59
N ILE A 104 -21.08 -3.40 15.41
CA ILE A 104 -20.46 -4.03 14.23
C ILE A 104 -19.11 -4.66 14.60
N HIS A 105 -18.89 -5.88 14.11
CA HIS A 105 -17.62 -6.57 14.27
C HIS A 105 -16.57 -6.06 13.27
N HIS A 106 -15.32 -5.86 13.70
CA HIS A 106 -14.18 -5.41 12.87
C HIS A 106 -13.84 -6.33 11.68
N ALA A 107 -14.48 -7.50 11.58
CA ALA A 107 -14.34 -8.34 10.40
C ALA A 107 -15.15 -7.80 9.20
N LEU A 108 -16.14 -6.94 9.48
CA LEU A 108 -17.02 -6.37 8.46
C LEU A 108 -16.56 -5.00 7.99
N TYR A 109 -15.67 -4.34 8.71
CA TYR A 109 -15.25 -2.97 8.43
C TYR A 109 -13.85 -2.65 8.95
N ASP A 110 -13.23 -1.63 8.36
CA ASP A 110 -12.01 -0.99 8.86
C ASP A 110 -12.26 0.53 9.03
N GLY A 111 -11.25 1.26 9.51
CA GLY A 111 -11.38 2.69 9.78
C GLY A 111 -11.77 3.53 8.56
N TRP A 112 -11.49 3.06 7.34
CA TRP A 112 -11.93 3.72 6.12
C TRP A 112 -13.36 3.29 5.76
N SER A 113 -13.60 1.98 5.64
CA SER A 113 -14.83 1.47 5.07
C SER A 113 -16.08 1.85 5.86
N LEU A 114 -15.95 2.09 7.17
CA LEU A 114 -17.04 2.66 7.97
C LEU A 114 -17.51 4.01 7.45
N GLY A 115 -16.59 4.92 7.13
CA GLY A 115 -16.93 6.24 6.57
C GLY A 115 -17.68 6.12 5.25
N LEU A 116 -17.30 5.17 4.40
CA LEU A 116 -17.98 4.89 3.12
C LEU A 116 -19.39 4.33 3.33
N ILE A 117 -19.58 3.46 4.33
CA ILE A 117 -20.89 2.90 4.66
C ILE A 117 -21.84 4.03 5.12
N LEU A 118 -21.34 4.96 5.93
CA LEU A 118 -22.12 6.11 6.40
C LEU A 118 -22.43 7.11 5.27
N ASP A 119 -21.47 7.42 4.40
CA ASP A 119 -21.69 8.23 3.19
C ASP A 119 -22.78 7.62 2.30
N GLN A 120 -22.73 6.31 2.09
CA GLN A 120 -23.76 5.61 1.32
C GLN A 120 -25.13 5.67 2.00
N LEU A 121 -25.19 5.58 3.33
CA LEU A 121 -26.44 5.70 4.08
C LEU A 121 -27.05 7.09 3.90
N GLU A 122 -26.24 8.15 4.02
CA GLU A 122 -26.67 9.53 3.81
C GLU A 122 -27.18 9.75 2.38
N ARG A 123 -26.42 9.31 1.38
CA ARG A 123 -26.80 9.42 -0.03
C ARG A 123 -28.08 8.65 -0.35
N ALA A 124 -28.20 7.42 0.16
CA ALA A 124 -29.41 6.63 -0.02
C ALA A 124 -30.62 7.24 0.69
N TYR A 125 -30.41 7.88 1.84
CA TYR A 125 -31.46 8.65 2.52
C TYR A 125 -31.93 9.84 1.68
N SER A 126 -31.02 10.53 0.99
CA SER A 126 -31.35 11.56 0.01
C SER A 126 -31.92 11.03 -1.33
N GLY A 127 -32.16 9.73 -1.46
CA GLY A 127 -32.78 9.11 -2.63
C GLY A 127 -31.81 8.66 -3.74
N ALA A 128 -30.50 8.67 -3.50
CA ALA A 128 -29.53 8.18 -4.48
C ALA A 128 -29.55 6.65 -4.61
N ALA A 129 -29.43 6.16 -5.85
CA ALA A 129 -29.22 4.74 -6.11
C ALA A 129 -27.79 4.33 -5.75
N LEU A 130 -27.64 3.21 -5.02
CA LEU A 130 -26.33 2.67 -4.66
C LEU A 130 -25.91 1.57 -5.64
N ALA A 131 -24.64 1.58 -6.03
CA ALA A 131 -24.07 0.53 -6.86
C ALA A 131 -23.76 -0.72 -6.02
N HIS A 132 -24.11 -1.90 -6.52
CA HIS A 132 -23.75 -3.17 -5.88
C HIS A 132 -22.25 -3.43 -6.03
N GLN A 133 -21.53 -3.55 -4.90
CA GLN A 133 -20.07 -3.68 -4.85
C GLN A 133 -19.63 -5.00 -4.21
N PRO A 134 -19.79 -6.14 -4.90
CA PRO A 134 -19.47 -7.42 -4.30
C PRO A 134 -17.95 -7.66 -4.29
N PHE A 135 -17.38 -7.77 -3.09
CA PHE A 135 -15.95 -7.98 -2.89
C PHE A 135 -15.43 -9.30 -3.49
N ASN A 136 -16.31 -10.28 -3.69
CA ASN A 136 -15.97 -11.56 -4.32
C ASN A 136 -15.45 -11.40 -5.76
N LYS A 137 -15.81 -10.33 -6.49
CA LYS A 137 -15.28 -10.04 -7.82
C LYS A 137 -13.81 -9.62 -7.75
N PHE A 138 -13.44 -8.81 -6.75
CA PHE A 138 -12.05 -8.46 -6.49
C PHE A 138 -11.24 -9.66 -6.03
N ILE A 139 -11.77 -10.48 -5.12
CA ILE A 139 -11.12 -11.75 -4.75
C ILE A 139 -10.95 -12.64 -5.97
N GLY A 140 -11.98 -12.75 -6.82
CA GLY A 140 -11.91 -13.45 -8.10
C GLY A 140 -10.81 -12.89 -9.00
N TYR A 141 -10.72 -11.57 -9.16
CA TYR A 141 -9.66 -10.91 -9.93
C TYR A 141 -8.27 -11.16 -9.32
N ALA A 142 -8.09 -10.96 -8.02
CA ALA A 142 -6.81 -11.17 -7.33
C ALA A 142 -6.37 -12.64 -7.34
N SER A 143 -7.32 -13.57 -7.25
CA SER A 143 -7.07 -15.01 -7.36
C SER A 143 -6.79 -15.44 -8.80
N LYS A 144 -7.31 -14.69 -9.78
CA LYS A 144 -7.05 -14.86 -11.22
C LYS A 144 -5.89 -14.00 -11.72
N ALA A 145 -5.31 -13.14 -10.88
CA ALA A 145 -4.14 -12.34 -11.25
C ALA A 145 -3.04 -13.34 -11.58
N ASP A 146 -2.65 -13.33 -12.85
CA ASP A 146 -1.92 -14.44 -13.41
C ASP A 146 -0.46 -14.41 -12.93
N ASN A 147 -0.21 -15.13 -11.83
CA ASN A 147 1.12 -15.40 -11.32
C ASN A 147 2.01 -16.01 -12.41
N GLU A 148 1.43 -16.71 -13.40
CA GLU A 148 2.15 -17.27 -14.53
C GLU A 148 2.57 -16.22 -15.54
N ALA A 149 1.72 -15.24 -15.89
CA ALA A 149 2.11 -14.10 -16.71
C ALA A 149 3.23 -13.27 -16.05
N GLY A 150 3.12 -13.02 -14.73
CA GLY A 150 4.17 -12.36 -13.96
C GLY A 150 5.47 -13.15 -13.97
N ARG A 151 5.40 -14.47 -13.72
CA ARG A 151 6.54 -15.38 -13.79
C ARG A 151 7.18 -15.38 -15.18
N LYS A 152 6.38 -15.50 -16.25
CA LYS A 152 6.84 -15.52 -17.64
C LYS A 152 7.57 -14.24 -18.02
N TYR A 153 7.03 -13.09 -17.62
CA TYR A 153 7.68 -11.79 -17.82
C TYR A 153 9.06 -11.74 -17.17
N TRP A 154 9.16 -12.05 -15.87
CA TRP A 154 10.44 -11.99 -15.16
C TRP A 154 11.46 -13.02 -15.65
N LEU A 155 11.03 -14.25 -15.99
CA LEU A 155 11.91 -15.24 -16.60
C LEU A 155 12.45 -14.78 -17.95
N GLY A 156 11.63 -14.10 -18.77
CA GLY A 156 12.07 -13.49 -20.02
C GLY A 156 13.15 -12.43 -19.80
N GLN A 157 12.93 -11.51 -18.87
CA GLN A 157 13.90 -10.45 -18.54
C GLN A 157 15.23 -11.02 -18.03
N LEU A 158 15.19 -12.05 -17.19
CA LEU A 158 16.41 -12.70 -16.70
C LEU A 158 17.16 -13.46 -17.80
N ALA A 159 16.44 -14.08 -18.74
CA ALA A 159 17.04 -14.72 -19.90
C ALA A 159 17.72 -13.72 -20.84
N GLU A 160 17.08 -12.57 -21.12
CA GLU A 160 17.68 -11.47 -21.88
C GLU A 160 18.95 -10.93 -21.20
N ALA A 161 18.95 -10.86 -19.87
CA ALA A 161 20.12 -10.49 -19.07
C ALA A 161 21.16 -11.61 -18.91
N HIS A 162 20.96 -12.77 -19.55
CA HIS A 162 21.84 -13.95 -19.46
C HIS A 162 22.08 -14.43 -18.02
N VAL A 163 21.11 -14.22 -17.14
CA VAL A 163 21.16 -14.69 -15.76
C VAL A 163 20.65 -16.14 -15.73
N PRO A 164 21.42 -17.11 -15.23
CA PRO A 164 20.94 -18.48 -15.05
C PRO A 164 19.81 -18.51 -14.03
N VAL A 165 18.65 -19.03 -14.41
CA VAL A 165 17.48 -19.14 -13.54
C VAL A 165 16.99 -20.58 -13.47
N GLU A 166 16.68 -21.02 -12.26
CA GLU A 166 16.00 -22.26 -11.99
C GLU A 166 14.80 -22.00 -11.07
N VAL A 167 13.65 -22.54 -11.45
CA VAL A 167 12.41 -22.43 -10.66
C VAL A 167 12.20 -23.73 -9.90
N LEU A 168 12.34 -23.67 -8.57
CA LEU A 168 12.05 -24.82 -7.70
C LEU A 168 10.56 -24.90 -7.38
N ASP A 169 10.13 -26.06 -6.89
CA ASP A 169 8.74 -26.38 -6.52
C ASP A 169 8.24 -25.73 -5.21
N GLY A 170 9.05 -24.87 -4.59
CA GLY A 170 8.75 -24.20 -3.32
C GLY A 170 8.90 -25.08 -2.06
N ARG A 171 9.27 -26.36 -2.19
CA ARG A 171 9.49 -27.26 -1.04
C ARG A 171 10.88 -27.05 -0.44
N PHE A 172 10.94 -27.08 0.89
CA PHE A 172 12.19 -26.94 1.63
C PHE A 172 13.23 -28.03 1.27
N GLY A 173 12.79 -29.27 1.11
CA GLY A 173 13.68 -30.39 0.76
C GLY A 173 14.36 -30.21 -0.60
N THR A 174 13.64 -29.67 -1.58
CA THR A 174 14.15 -29.37 -2.92
C THR A 174 15.23 -28.29 -2.86
N LEU A 175 14.98 -27.19 -2.12
CA LEU A 175 15.98 -26.14 -1.90
C LEU A 175 17.23 -26.70 -1.21
N LEU A 176 17.06 -27.51 -0.16
CA LEU A 176 18.19 -28.09 0.57
C LEU A 176 19.02 -29.04 -0.31
N ALA A 177 18.37 -29.89 -1.09
CA ALA A 177 19.05 -30.79 -2.02
C ALA A 177 19.82 -30.01 -3.09
N ARG A 178 19.21 -28.96 -3.66
CA ARG A 178 19.84 -28.08 -4.65
C ARG A 178 21.09 -27.39 -4.08
N LEU A 179 20.98 -26.81 -2.88
CA LEU A 179 22.11 -26.18 -2.20
C LEU A 179 23.25 -27.16 -1.91
N LYS A 180 22.94 -28.39 -1.47
CA LYS A 180 23.96 -29.42 -1.21
C LYS A 180 24.66 -29.92 -2.48
N GLY A 181 23.93 -29.98 -3.60
CA GLY A 181 24.45 -30.40 -4.90
C GLY A 181 25.32 -29.34 -5.56
N GLU A 182 24.83 -28.10 -5.66
CA GLU A 182 25.55 -26.99 -6.31
C GLU A 182 26.71 -26.45 -5.48
N ARG A 183 26.51 -26.36 -4.15
CA ARG A 183 27.41 -25.69 -3.20
C ARG A 183 27.80 -24.26 -3.62
N PRO A 184 26.84 -23.33 -3.81
CA PRO A 184 27.16 -21.93 -4.07
C PRO A 184 28.00 -21.33 -2.94
N ALA A 185 28.80 -20.32 -3.28
CA ALA A 185 29.61 -19.58 -2.31
C ALA A 185 28.73 -18.90 -1.23
N LEU A 186 27.52 -18.48 -1.58
CA LEU A 186 26.59 -17.76 -0.71
C LEU A 186 25.14 -17.91 -1.20
N LEU A 187 24.19 -17.91 -0.25
CA LEU A 187 22.76 -17.77 -0.53
C LEU A 187 22.26 -16.38 -0.11
N HIS A 188 21.70 -15.61 -1.03
CA HIS A 188 21.03 -14.35 -0.72
C HIS A 188 19.51 -14.49 -0.83
N THR A 189 18.79 -14.10 0.21
CA THR A 189 17.33 -14.22 0.33
C THR A 189 16.64 -12.85 0.43
N HIS A 190 15.48 -12.72 -0.20
CA HIS A 190 14.63 -11.54 -0.14
C HIS A 190 13.20 -11.91 0.28
N GLY A 191 12.66 -11.18 1.26
CA GLY A 191 11.30 -11.41 1.79
C GLY A 191 11.22 -12.51 2.84
N TYR A 192 10.17 -12.48 3.66
CA TYR A 192 10.12 -13.24 4.92
C TYR A 192 10.13 -14.76 4.74
N LYS A 193 9.38 -15.31 3.77
CA LYS A 193 9.34 -16.77 3.54
C LYS A 193 10.70 -17.31 3.09
N ALA A 194 11.29 -16.65 2.08
CA ALA A 194 12.61 -17.02 1.56
C ALA A 194 13.69 -16.80 2.62
N GLY A 195 13.60 -15.74 3.44
CA GLY A 195 14.50 -15.49 4.55
C GLY A 195 14.51 -16.63 5.56
N ILE A 196 13.34 -17.01 6.08
CA ILE A 196 13.22 -18.07 7.09
C ILE A 196 13.71 -19.42 6.54
N LEU A 197 13.16 -19.86 5.40
CA LEU A 197 13.47 -21.17 4.83
C LEU A 197 14.91 -21.22 4.27
N GLY A 198 15.35 -20.16 3.62
CA GLY A 198 16.69 -20.08 3.04
C GLY A 198 17.79 -20.07 4.08
N ARG A 199 17.65 -19.31 5.18
CA ARG A 199 18.64 -19.33 6.28
C ARG A 199 18.75 -20.73 6.90
N LEU A 200 17.62 -21.41 7.11
CA LEU A 200 17.62 -22.77 7.63
C LEU A 200 18.28 -23.75 6.64
N ALA A 201 17.91 -23.70 5.37
CA ALA A 201 18.48 -24.57 4.34
C ALA A 201 19.98 -24.34 4.16
N ALA A 202 20.42 -23.08 4.11
CA ALA A 202 21.83 -22.71 4.01
C ALA A 202 22.64 -23.19 5.22
N ARG A 203 22.09 -23.09 6.43
CA ARG A 203 22.73 -23.62 7.64
C ARG A 203 22.93 -25.13 7.55
N LEU A 204 21.91 -25.89 7.12
CA LEU A 204 21.99 -27.35 6.93
C LEU A 204 22.86 -27.77 5.74
N ALA A 205 22.97 -26.93 4.72
CA ALA A 205 23.74 -27.21 3.51
C ALA A 205 25.22 -26.86 3.64
N GLY A 206 25.62 -26.15 4.69
CA GLY A 206 27.01 -25.73 4.81
C GLY A 206 27.32 -24.38 4.14
N ILE A 207 26.33 -23.52 3.86
CA ILE A 207 26.48 -22.34 2.98
C ILE A 207 26.22 -21.01 3.72
N PRO A 208 27.06 -19.97 3.58
CA PRO A 208 26.79 -18.63 4.11
C PRO A 208 25.45 -18.07 3.61
N CYS A 209 24.72 -17.34 4.45
CA CYS A 209 23.45 -16.74 4.05
C CYS A 209 23.40 -15.24 4.37
N VAL A 210 22.91 -14.47 3.40
CA VAL A 210 22.55 -13.06 3.55
C VAL A 210 21.05 -12.93 3.36
N SER A 211 20.41 -12.05 4.12
CA SER A 211 18.99 -11.71 3.95
C SER A 211 18.81 -10.20 3.87
N THR A 212 18.08 -9.73 2.85
CA THR A 212 17.67 -8.32 2.72
C THR A 212 16.23 -8.11 3.17
N PHE A 213 16.04 -7.11 4.03
CA PHE A 213 14.76 -6.74 4.63
C PHE A 213 14.21 -5.47 3.99
N HIS A 214 13.06 -5.61 3.31
CA HIS A 214 12.41 -4.56 2.52
C HIS A 214 11.18 -3.93 3.20
N ALA A 215 10.46 -4.70 4.04
CA ALA A 215 9.18 -4.26 4.60
C ALA A 215 9.38 -3.51 5.94
N GLY A 216 9.09 -2.20 5.93
CA GLY A 216 9.06 -1.37 7.14
C GLY A 216 7.84 -1.60 8.02
N GLU A 217 6.69 -1.94 7.42
CA GLU A 217 5.42 -2.07 8.14
C GLU A 217 5.09 -3.52 8.50
N ARG A 218 4.48 -3.69 9.68
CA ARG A 218 3.97 -5.00 10.11
C ARG A 218 2.63 -5.25 9.45
N GLY A 219 2.53 -6.33 8.68
CA GLY A 219 1.25 -6.75 8.11
C GLY A 219 0.28 -7.23 9.19
N PRO A 220 -1.02 -7.35 8.90
CA PRO A 220 -1.99 -7.92 9.84
C PRO A 220 -1.66 -9.39 10.14
N PHE A 221 -2.23 -9.94 11.21
CA PHE A 221 -2.13 -11.38 11.48
C PHE A 221 -2.76 -12.19 10.32
N PRO A 222 -2.15 -13.30 9.85
CA PRO A 222 -0.97 -13.98 10.38
C PRO A 222 0.38 -13.48 9.84
N VAL A 223 0.41 -12.54 8.90
CA VAL A 223 1.65 -12.01 8.29
C VAL A 223 2.60 -11.44 9.35
N SER A 224 2.06 -10.76 10.37
CA SER A 224 2.84 -10.27 11.51
C SER A 224 3.63 -11.35 12.24
N LEU A 225 3.09 -12.58 12.33
CA LEU A 225 3.75 -13.70 13.01
C LEU A 225 4.97 -14.16 12.21
N TYR A 226 4.80 -14.33 10.89
CA TYR A 226 5.90 -14.69 10.00
C TYR A 226 6.99 -13.61 9.98
N GLN A 227 6.63 -12.33 10.01
CA GLN A 227 7.61 -11.25 10.11
C GLN A 227 8.41 -11.28 11.42
N ARG A 228 7.76 -11.55 12.57
CA ARG A 228 8.48 -11.72 13.84
C ARG A 228 9.42 -12.93 13.82
N LEU A 229 8.99 -14.02 13.19
CA LEU A 229 9.83 -15.19 13.02
C LEU A 229 11.05 -14.90 12.13
N ASP A 230 10.84 -14.16 11.04
CA ASP A 230 11.91 -13.71 10.14
C ASP A 230 12.93 -12.82 10.87
N GLU A 231 12.45 -11.85 11.67
CA GLU A 231 13.29 -11.00 12.53
C GLU A 231 14.10 -11.82 13.55
N ALA A 232 13.44 -12.74 14.26
CA ALA A 232 14.08 -13.55 15.30
C ALA A 232 15.12 -14.54 14.75
N THR A 233 14.89 -15.03 13.53
CA THR A 233 15.81 -15.95 12.82
C THR A 233 16.86 -15.22 11.99
N SER A 234 16.78 -13.90 11.85
CA SER A 234 17.74 -13.08 11.08
C SER A 234 19.19 -13.20 11.58
N ARG A 235 19.39 -13.47 12.88
CA ARG A 235 20.72 -13.67 13.49
C ARG A 235 21.52 -14.85 12.92
N PHE A 236 20.88 -15.74 12.17
CA PHE A 236 21.53 -16.89 11.53
C PHE A 236 22.13 -16.58 10.15
N GLY A 237 22.14 -15.30 9.74
CA GLY A 237 22.80 -14.83 8.52
C GLY A 237 23.27 -13.39 8.65
N ALA A 238 24.03 -12.94 7.65
CA ALA A 238 24.30 -11.53 7.46
C ALA A 238 23.01 -10.82 7.01
N ARG A 239 22.87 -9.53 7.36
CA ARG A 239 21.61 -8.80 7.22
C ARG A 239 21.85 -7.48 6.53
N ILE A 240 21.03 -7.22 5.52
CA ILE A 240 20.92 -5.94 4.84
C ILE A 240 19.52 -5.40 5.13
N ALA A 241 19.41 -4.14 5.54
CA ALA A 241 18.15 -3.43 5.70
C ALA A 241 18.13 -2.23 4.75
N VAL A 242 17.02 -2.02 4.06
CA VAL A 242 16.91 -0.91 3.10
C VAL A 242 16.71 0.47 3.74
N SER A 243 16.54 0.51 5.06
CA SER A 243 16.41 1.75 5.82
C SER A 243 16.81 1.57 7.28
N ALA A 244 17.18 2.67 7.95
CA ALA A 244 17.51 2.67 9.37
C ALA A 244 16.34 2.21 10.27
N PRO A 245 15.07 2.60 10.03
CA PRO A 245 13.94 2.08 10.82
C PRO A 245 13.78 0.56 10.74
N ILE A 246 14.06 -0.05 9.58
CA ILE A 246 14.05 -1.51 9.44
C ILE A 246 15.22 -2.13 10.20
N ALA A 247 16.41 -1.54 10.06
CA ALA A 247 17.61 -2.03 10.75
C ALA A 247 17.45 -2.03 12.28
N ALA A 248 16.80 -1.01 12.84
CA ALA A 248 16.55 -0.88 14.28
C ALA A 248 15.67 -2.00 14.86
N ARG A 249 14.88 -2.69 14.03
CA ARG A 249 14.05 -3.84 14.45
C ARG A 249 14.79 -5.16 14.47
N LEU A 250 15.96 -5.22 13.84
CA LEU A 250 16.73 -6.44 13.67
C LEU A 250 17.82 -6.54 14.76
N PRO A 251 18.06 -7.73 15.32
CA PRO A 251 19.07 -7.89 16.36
C PRO A 251 20.49 -7.72 15.79
N GLY A 252 21.43 -7.17 16.56
CA GLY A 252 22.87 -7.15 16.22
C GLY A 252 23.26 -6.24 15.05
N ARG A 253 24.44 -6.46 14.45
CA ARG A 253 24.97 -5.63 13.36
C ARG A 253 24.22 -5.87 12.04
N VAL A 254 23.69 -4.80 11.47
CA VAL A 254 22.94 -4.81 10.21
C VAL A 254 23.55 -3.77 9.27
N ALA A 255 23.80 -4.14 8.02
CA ALA A 255 24.21 -3.19 6.99
C ALA A 255 22.97 -2.43 6.49
N VAL A 256 23.00 -1.10 6.56
CA VAL A 256 21.94 -0.26 5.98
C VAL A 256 22.35 0.10 4.57
N ILE A 257 21.67 -0.46 3.58
CA ILE A 257 21.94 -0.22 2.16
C ILE A 257 20.61 0.15 1.52
N GLY A 258 20.47 1.43 1.17
CA GLY A 258 19.23 1.97 0.59
C GLY A 258 18.89 1.34 -0.75
N ASN A 259 17.63 1.56 -1.17
CA ASN A 259 17.20 1.22 -2.51
C ASN A 259 18.06 1.96 -3.55
N PHE A 260 18.32 1.29 -4.67
CA PHE A 260 19.08 1.82 -5.79
C PHE A 260 18.37 1.51 -7.10
N VAL A 261 18.68 2.30 -8.12
CA VAL A 261 18.10 2.20 -9.45
C VAL A 261 19.19 2.13 -10.51
N ALA A 262 18.85 1.64 -11.69
CA ALA A 262 19.71 1.80 -12.86
C ALA A 262 19.75 3.29 -13.23
N VAL A 263 20.94 3.79 -13.54
CA VAL A 263 21.15 5.20 -13.91
C VAL A 263 21.98 5.23 -15.18
N PRO A 264 21.58 6.01 -16.20
CA PRO A 264 22.41 6.21 -17.38
C PRO A 264 23.79 6.80 -17.03
N ASP A 265 24.85 6.35 -17.70
CA ASP A 265 26.22 6.85 -17.48
C ASP A 265 26.37 8.32 -17.88
N GLN A 266 25.60 8.76 -18.86
CA GLN A 266 25.55 10.14 -19.33
C GLN A 266 24.24 10.82 -18.89
N PRO A 267 24.25 12.15 -18.70
CA PRO A 267 23.04 12.89 -18.39
C PRO A 267 21.98 12.65 -19.49
N PRO A 268 20.75 12.26 -19.12
CA PRO A 268 19.67 12.15 -20.09
C PRO A 268 19.25 13.53 -20.62
N PRO A 269 18.57 13.59 -21.78
CA PRO A 269 17.94 14.82 -22.24
C PRO A 269 16.97 15.36 -21.18
N PHE A 270 16.98 16.67 -20.95
CA PHE A 270 16.01 17.30 -20.06
C PHE A 270 14.61 17.28 -20.68
N PRO A 271 13.56 17.07 -19.87
CA PRO A 271 12.23 16.82 -20.40
C PRO A 271 11.52 18.11 -20.80
N THR A 272 10.45 18.00 -21.59
CA THR A 272 9.60 19.17 -21.92
C THR A 272 8.74 19.57 -20.73
N GLN A 273 8.25 20.81 -20.72
CA GLN A 273 7.44 21.36 -19.64
C GLN A 273 5.92 21.16 -19.82
N ASP A 274 5.52 20.19 -20.64
CA ASP A 274 4.12 20.04 -21.07
C ASP A 274 3.28 19.07 -20.23
N CYS A 275 3.93 18.25 -19.39
CA CYS A 275 3.28 17.15 -18.69
C CYS A 275 3.74 16.98 -17.25
N VAL A 276 2.79 16.91 -16.31
CA VAL A 276 2.99 16.53 -14.92
C VAL A 276 2.47 15.11 -14.74
N GLY A 277 3.32 14.23 -14.21
CA GLY A 277 3.02 12.82 -14.03
C GLY A 277 2.82 12.43 -12.58
N PHE A 278 1.92 11.49 -12.35
CA PHE A 278 1.84 10.68 -11.15
C PHE A 278 2.20 9.24 -11.51
N VAL A 279 3.14 8.62 -10.80
CA VAL A 279 3.54 7.22 -11.03
C VAL A 279 3.48 6.45 -9.73
N GLY A 280 2.54 5.50 -9.62
CA GLY A 280 2.40 4.70 -8.42
C GLY A 280 1.04 4.02 -8.27
N ARG A 281 0.87 3.31 -7.15
CA ARG A 281 -0.41 2.69 -6.81
C ARG A 281 -1.47 3.76 -6.55
N LEU A 282 -2.68 3.55 -7.06
CA LEU A 282 -3.81 4.46 -6.83
C LEU A 282 -4.48 4.14 -5.49
N SER A 283 -3.81 4.51 -4.39
CA SER A 283 -4.20 4.26 -3.00
C SER A 283 -3.96 5.50 -2.12
N LEU A 284 -4.66 5.59 -0.98
CA LEU A 284 -4.71 6.83 -0.18
C LEU A 284 -3.35 7.27 0.33
N GLU A 285 -2.50 6.33 0.73
CA GLU A 285 -1.15 6.63 1.19
C GLU A 285 -0.32 7.33 0.11
N LYS A 286 -0.61 7.05 -1.18
CA LYS A 286 0.06 7.65 -2.34
C LYS A 286 -0.56 8.98 -2.80
N GLY A 287 -1.74 9.34 -2.31
CA GLY A 287 -2.37 10.64 -2.57
C GLY A 287 -2.81 10.92 -4.02
N PRO A 288 -3.28 9.96 -4.84
CA PRO A 288 -3.73 10.26 -6.20
C PRO A 288 -4.97 11.19 -6.24
N ASP A 289 -5.76 11.24 -5.16
CA ASP A 289 -6.85 12.20 -4.97
C ASP A 289 -6.33 13.64 -4.83
N LEU A 290 -5.20 13.82 -4.13
CA LEU A 290 -4.54 15.12 -4.02
C LEU A 290 -3.96 15.54 -5.36
N PHE A 291 -3.39 14.60 -6.13
CA PHE A 291 -2.93 14.87 -7.49
C PHE A 291 -4.07 15.38 -8.39
N GLY A 292 -5.24 14.74 -8.35
CA GLY A 292 -6.42 15.19 -9.10
C GLY A 292 -6.87 16.59 -8.71
N ARG A 293 -6.94 16.90 -7.41
CA ARG A 293 -7.28 18.24 -6.91
C ARG A 293 -6.24 19.32 -7.29
N ILE A 294 -4.95 18.95 -7.32
CA ILE A 294 -3.89 19.85 -7.81
C ILE A 294 -4.06 20.11 -9.31
N ALA A 295 -4.38 19.06 -10.09
CA ALA A 295 -4.65 19.21 -11.52
C ALA A 295 -5.81 20.19 -11.75
N GLU A 296 -6.90 20.09 -10.99
CA GLU A 296 -8.05 21.02 -11.05
C GLU A 296 -7.69 22.46 -10.67
N ALA A 297 -6.79 22.65 -9.70
CA ALA A 297 -6.37 23.97 -9.26
C ALA A 297 -5.51 24.72 -10.29
N VAL A 298 -4.74 23.98 -11.11
CA VAL A 298 -3.96 24.54 -12.22
C VAL A 298 -4.91 24.83 -13.39
N ARG A 299 -5.05 26.10 -13.83
CA ARG A 299 -6.05 26.50 -14.85
C ARG A 299 -5.54 26.51 -16.31
N ALA A 300 -4.24 26.39 -16.51
CA ALA A 300 -3.58 26.45 -17.82
C ALA A 300 -2.68 25.19 -18.01
N PRO A 301 -1.94 25.02 -19.13
CA PRO A 301 -0.92 23.97 -19.23
C PRO A 301 -0.02 23.96 -18.00
N PRO A 302 0.50 22.79 -17.56
CA PRO A 302 0.68 21.51 -18.28
C PRO A 302 -0.51 20.52 -18.24
N ALA A 303 -0.42 19.43 -19.00
CA ALA A 303 -1.31 18.26 -18.92
C ALA A 303 -0.96 17.38 -17.71
N PHE A 304 -1.96 16.68 -17.15
CA PHE A 304 -1.79 15.82 -15.97
C PHE A 304 -2.02 14.35 -16.32
N HIS A 305 -1.02 13.52 -16.12
CA HIS A 305 -1.03 12.10 -16.48
C HIS A 305 -0.86 11.23 -15.24
N MET A 306 -1.67 10.18 -15.12
CA MET A 306 -1.62 9.24 -14.00
C MET A 306 -1.31 7.83 -14.51
N PHE A 307 -0.20 7.27 -14.03
CA PHE A 307 0.31 5.95 -14.39
C PHE A 307 0.24 5.03 -13.17
N GLY A 308 -0.45 3.90 -13.33
CA GLY A 308 -0.68 2.93 -12.27
C GLY A 308 -2.15 2.53 -12.16
N ASP A 309 -2.40 1.57 -11.28
CA ASP A 309 -3.73 1.09 -10.94
C ASP A 309 -3.85 0.96 -9.42
N GLY A 310 -5.07 0.79 -8.91
CA GLY A 310 -5.31 0.67 -7.48
C GLY A 310 -6.77 0.86 -7.09
N PRO A 311 -7.08 0.65 -5.81
CA PRO A 311 -8.46 0.68 -5.31
C PRO A 311 -9.19 2.01 -5.57
N MET A 312 -8.47 3.13 -5.73
CA MET A 312 -9.09 4.44 -5.95
C MET A 312 -9.39 4.74 -7.43
N ARG A 313 -8.95 3.90 -8.37
CA ARG A 313 -8.97 4.23 -9.81
C ARG A 313 -10.33 4.68 -10.32
N GLN A 314 -11.37 3.88 -10.09
CA GLN A 314 -12.71 4.15 -10.62
C GLN A 314 -13.27 5.48 -10.09
N GLY A 315 -13.07 5.77 -8.80
CA GLY A 315 -13.52 7.02 -8.19
C GLY A 315 -12.78 8.23 -8.76
N LEU A 316 -11.47 8.11 -9.01
CA LEU A 316 -10.64 9.17 -9.58
C LEU A 316 -10.97 9.46 -11.05
N GLU A 317 -11.21 8.42 -11.86
CA GLU A 317 -11.61 8.56 -13.26
C GLU A 317 -12.94 9.31 -13.38
N GLN A 318 -13.88 9.06 -12.45
CA GLN A 318 -15.16 9.77 -12.38
C GLN A 318 -14.99 11.22 -11.90
N ALA A 319 -14.20 11.43 -10.84
CA ALA A 319 -14.04 12.75 -10.23
C ALA A 319 -13.26 13.73 -11.11
N HIS A 320 -12.22 13.25 -11.81
CA HIS A 320 -11.28 14.10 -12.54
C HIS A 320 -11.32 13.87 -14.06
N ALA A 321 -12.47 13.44 -14.57
CA ALA A 321 -12.71 13.23 -15.99
C ALA A 321 -12.39 14.50 -16.80
N GLY A 322 -11.59 14.35 -17.86
CA GLY A 322 -11.18 15.48 -18.72
C GLY A 322 -10.09 16.37 -18.14
N ARG A 323 -9.72 16.22 -16.86
CA ARG A 323 -8.59 16.94 -16.24
C ARG A 323 -7.33 16.09 -16.12
N VAL A 324 -7.49 14.80 -15.84
CA VAL A 324 -6.38 13.84 -15.70
C VAL A 324 -6.52 12.74 -16.75
N ILE A 325 -5.40 12.39 -17.39
CA ILE A 325 -5.31 11.26 -18.34
C ILE A 325 -4.80 10.03 -17.60
N PHE A 326 -5.63 8.99 -17.54
CA PHE A 326 -5.33 7.74 -16.84
C PHE A 326 -4.75 6.70 -17.80
N HIS A 327 -3.55 6.19 -17.51
CA HIS A 327 -2.84 5.20 -18.35
C HIS A 327 -2.99 3.76 -17.83
N GLY A 328 -3.50 3.58 -16.61
CA GLY A 328 -3.56 2.27 -15.95
C GLY A 328 -2.17 1.72 -15.64
N LEU A 329 -2.10 0.41 -15.38
CA LEU A 329 -0.82 -0.28 -15.14
C LEU A 329 0.01 -0.36 -16.42
N VAL A 330 1.16 0.32 -16.43
CA VAL A 330 2.16 0.24 -17.50
C VAL A 330 3.15 -0.86 -17.19
N ARG A 331 3.33 -1.82 -18.11
CA ARG A 331 4.22 -2.98 -17.94
C ARG A 331 5.70 -2.67 -18.15
N ALA A 332 5.99 -1.64 -18.95
CA ALA A 332 7.31 -1.18 -19.31
C ALA A 332 7.53 0.23 -18.72
N PRO A 333 7.88 0.34 -17.43
CA PRO A 333 7.92 1.63 -16.72
C PRO A 333 8.90 2.64 -17.34
N GLU A 334 9.96 2.17 -18.01
CA GLU A 334 10.90 3.00 -18.77
C GLU A 334 10.24 3.82 -19.89
N THR A 335 9.07 3.39 -20.38
CA THR A 335 8.29 4.13 -21.40
C THR A 335 7.50 5.31 -20.82
N ILE A 336 7.40 5.39 -19.49
CA ILE A 336 6.67 6.45 -18.79
C ILE A 336 7.49 7.75 -18.81
N TRP A 337 8.79 7.65 -18.50
CA TRP A 337 9.66 8.78 -18.23
C TRP A 337 9.76 9.78 -19.39
N PRO A 338 9.91 9.37 -20.66
CA PRO A 338 9.94 10.30 -21.80
C PRO A 338 8.65 11.13 -21.99
N ARG A 339 7.56 10.76 -21.30
CA ARG A 339 6.23 11.39 -21.43
C ARG A 339 5.96 12.41 -20.32
N ILE A 340 6.86 12.58 -19.35
CA ILE A 340 6.65 13.41 -18.16
C ILE A 340 7.77 14.46 -18.07
N GLY A 341 7.36 15.69 -17.78
CA GLY A 341 8.22 16.82 -17.48
C GLY A 341 8.51 17.04 -16.00
N LEU A 342 7.55 16.70 -15.14
CA LEU A 342 7.64 16.78 -13.69
C LEU A 342 6.93 15.59 -13.06
N LEU A 343 7.61 14.85 -12.18
CA LEU A 343 6.94 13.86 -11.34
C LEU A 343 6.37 14.55 -10.09
N LEU A 344 5.06 14.51 -9.89
CA LEU A 344 4.38 15.06 -8.71
C LEU A 344 3.95 13.92 -7.77
N MET A 345 4.47 13.94 -6.55
CA MET A 345 4.25 12.94 -5.51
C MET A 345 3.59 13.54 -4.26
N PRO A 346 2.26 13.72 -4.26
CA PRO A 346 1.52 14.29 -3.12
C PRO A 346 1.22 13.25 -2.03
N SER A 347 2.10 12.25 -1.86
CA SER A 347 1.89 11.13 -0.95
C SER A 347 1.67 11.59 0.50
N ARG A 348 0.81 10.87 1.22
CA ARG A 348 0.60 11.04 2.67
C ARG A 348 1.65 10.28 3.47
N ALA A 349 2.12 9.15 2.95
CA ALA A 349 3.16 8.35 3.56
C ALA A 349 4.05 7.70 2.49
N GLU A 350 5.37 7.74 2.70
CA GLU A 350 6.37 7.10 1.85
C GLU A 350 7.51 6.52 2.69
N GLY A 351 8.20 5.52 2.14
CA GLY A 351 9.56 5.19 2.54
C GLY A 351 10.54 6.02 1.72
N LEU A 352 11.36 5.34 0.92
CA LEU A 352 12.07 5.94 -0.21
C LEU A 352 11.44 5.40 -1.50
N PRO A 353 10.61 6.17 -2.22
CA PRO A 353 9.91 5.66 -3.39
C PRO A 353 10.87 5.48 -4.57
N LEU A 354 10.89 4.26 -5.13
CA LEU A 354 11.68 3.94 -6.33
C LEU A 354 11.30 4.84 -7.52
N ALA A 355 10.01 5.15 -7.69
CA ALA A 355 9.54 6.03 -8.77
C ALA A 355 10.21 7.43 -8.75
N ALA A 356 10.51 7.98 -7.56
CA ALA A 356 11.25 9.24 -7.48
C ALA A 356 12.70 9.08 -7.95
N LEU A 357 13.37 8.00 -7.52
CA LEU A 357 14.73 7.71 -7.93
C LEU A 357 14.82 7.42 -9.43
N GLU A 358 13.87 6.66 -9.98
CA GLU A 358 13.76 6.34 -11.41
C GLU A 358 13.51 7.59 -12.24
N ALA A 359 12.59 8.47 -11.82
CA ALA A 359 12.34 9.74 -12.48
C ALA A 359 13.58 10.64 -12.47
N MET A 360 14.23 10.81 -11.31
CA MET A 360 15.46 11.59 -11.20
C MET A 360 16.61 10.97 -12.03
N ALA A 361 16.73 9.64 -12.08
CA ALA A 361 17.68 8.93 -12.96
C ALA A 361 17.40 9.18 -14.45
N ALA A 362 16.14 9.38 -14.82
CA ALA A 362 15.73 9.80 -16.16
C ALA A 362 15.84 11.33 -16.38
N GLY A 363 16.38 12.08 -15.42
CA GLY A 363 16.54 13.54 -15.51
C GLY A 363 15.24 14.32 -15.28
N ILE A 364 14.19 13.67 -14.79
CA ILE A 364 12.89 14.31 -14.52
C ILE A 364 12.93 14.87 -13.10
N PRO A 365 12.74 16.19 -12.94
CA PRO A 365 12.60 16.78 -11.62
C PRO A 365 11.40 16.19 -10.85
N VAL A 366 11.53 16.13 -9.52
CA VAL A 366 10.48 15.60 -8.64
C VAL A 366 9.96 16.72 -7.75
N ALA A 367 8.64 16.90 -7.74
CA ALA A 367 7.92 17.69 -6.75
C ALA A 367 7.23 16.73 -5.77
N ALA A 368 7.62 16.72 -4.50
CA ALA A 368 7.09 15.77 -3.54
C ALA A 368 6.65 16.38 -2.22
N ALA A 369 5.63 15.77 -1.60
CA ALA A 369 5.31 16.00 -0.20
C ALA A 369 6.51 15.62 0.68
N ALA A 370 6.82 16.44 1.68
CA ALA A 370 7.94 16.23 2.61
C ALA A 370 7.63 15.12 3.64
N VAL A 371 7.54 13.88 3.16
CA VAL A 371 7.27 12.67 3.94
C VAL A 371 8.30 11.58 3.64
N GLY A 372 8.46 10.65 4.57
CA GLY A 372 9.39 9.53 4.40
C GLY A 372 10.85 9.98 4.30
N ALA A 373 11.60 9.33 3.41
CA ALA A 373 13.03 9.59 3.18
C ALA A 373 13.28 10.59 2.03
N LEU A 374 12.24 11.12 1.39
CA LEU A 374 12.40 12.10 0.30
C LEU A 374 13.13 13.39 0.71
N PRO A 375 12.96 13.93 1.93
CA PRO A 375 13.76 15.07 2.40
C PRO A 375 15.28 14.81 2.45
N ASP A 376 15.72 13.56 2.53
CA ASP A 376 17.14 13.20 2.51
C ASP A 376 17.72 13.11 1.07
N VAL A 377 16.84 13.12 0.07
CA VAL A 377 17.17 13.00 -1.36
C VAL A 377 17.03 14.33 -2.08
N ILE A 378 15.91 15.03 -1.85
CA ILE A 378 15.53 16.26 -2.55
C ILE A 378 15.99 17.48 -1.75
N ARG A 379 16.81 18.32 -2.37
CA ARG A 379 17.14 19.67 -1.95
C ARG A 379 16.25 20.63 -2.71
N HIS A 380 15.29 21.22 -2.00
CA HIS A 380 14.27 22.11 -2.57
C HIS A 380 14.92 23.24 -3.40
N GLY A 381 14.52 23.35 -4.67
CA GLY A 381 15.01 24.36 -5.61
C GLY A 381 16.33 24.01 -6.31
N GLU A 382 17.03 22.94 -5.91
CA GLU A 382 18.29 22.50 -6.52
C GLU A 382 18.11 21.29 -7.43
N ASN A 383 17.56 20.19 -6.90
CA ASN A 383 17.41 18.92 -7.62
C ASN A 383 15.95 18.41 -7.64
N GLY A 384 15.01 19.27 -7.24
CA GLY A 384 13.58 19.00 -7.14
C GLY A 384 12.91 19.96 -6.16
N TRP A 385 11.67 19.69 -5.80
CA TRP A 385 10.88 20.49 -4.86
C TRP A 385 10.28 19.63 -3.77
N LEU A 386 10.30 20.17 -2.55
CA LEU A 386 9.54 19.68 -1.42
C LEU A 386 8.41 20.65 -1.07
N PHE A 387 7.24 20.12 -0.71
CA PHE A 387 6.11 20.88 -0.18
C PHE A 387 5.49 20.18 1.05
N PRO A 388 4.76 20.90 1.93
CA PRO A 388 4.10 20.28 3.08
C PRO A 388 3.04 19.25 2.67
N ALA A 389 2.96 18.13 3.39
CA ALA A 389 2.00 17.07 3.08
C ALA A 389 0.55 17.56 3.18
N GLY A 390 -0.26 17.30 2.15
CA GLY A 390 -1.65 17.74 2.07
C GLY A 390 -1.85 19.20 1.64
N ASP A 391 -0.78 19.98 1.48
CA ASP A 391 -0.86 21.38 1.03
C ASP A 391 -0.94 21.47 -0.50
N ILE A 392 -2.18 21.52 -0.99
CA ILE A 392 -2.48 21.63 -2.43
C ILE A 392 -2.03 22.99 -2.99
N ALA A 393 -2.09 24.07 -2.20
CA ALA A 393 -1.68 25.38 -2.67
C ALA A 393 -0.16 25.43 -2.90
N ALA A 394 0.62 24.90 -1.96
CA ALA A 394 2.07 24.79 -2.11
C ALA A 394 2.45 23.88 -3.29
N ALA A 395 1.78 22.73 -3.46
CA ALA A 395 2.03 21.84 -4.60
C ALA A 395 1.67 22.52 -5.94
N THR A 396 0.58 23.26 -6.00
CA THR A 396 0.15 24.03 -7.18
C THR A 396 1.17 25.12 -7.52
N ALA A 397 1.71 25.82 -6.51
CA ALA A 397 2.74 26.83 -6.69
C ALA A 397 4.04 26.22 -7.27
N VAL A 398 4.42 25.02 -6.83
CA VAL A 398 5.56 24.28 -7.39
C VAL A 398 5.34 23.96 -8.87
N VAL A 399 4.15 23.46 -9.24
CA VAL A 399 3.82 23.19 -10.65
C VAL A 399 3.92 24.46 -11.49
N ALA A 400 3.39 25.58 -10.99
CA ALA A 400 3.48 26.87 -11.67
C ALA A 400 4.92 27.37 -11.80
N GLN A 401 5.74 27.24 -10.75
CA GLN A 401 7.16 27.58 -10.77
C GLN A 401 7.93 26.73 -11.78
N TRP A 402 7.69 25.43 -11.81
CA TRP A 402 8.31 24.52 -12.78
C TRP A 402 7.91 24.87 -14.20
N HIS A 403 6.63 25.13 -14.47
CA HIS A 403 6.14 25.49 -15.81
C HIS A 403 6.66 26.85 -16.29
N ALA A 404 6.90 27.80 -15.37
CA ALA A 404 7.44 29.12 -15.69
C ALA A 404 8.98 29.17 -15.76
N ALA A 405 9.67 28.09 -15.39
CA ALA A 405 11.12 28.04 -15.41
C ALA A 405 11.66 28.13 -16.85
N SER A 406 12.78 28.83 -17.02
CA SER A 406 13.50 28.85 -18.30
C SER A 406 14.10 27.47 -18.63
N PRO A 407 14.35 27.17 -19.92
CA PRO A 407 15.00 25.91 -20.31
C PRO A 407 16.32 25.63 -19.59
N ASP A 408 17.13 26.67 -19.33
CA ASP A 408 18.40 26.54 -18.60
C ASP A 408 18.19 26.15 -17.14
N GLN A 409 17.16 26.70 -16.49
CA GLN A 409 16.80 26.32 -15.11
C GLN A 409 16.32 24.88 -15.02
N VAL A 410 15.50 24.43 -15.99
CA VAL A 410 15.05 23.03 -16.06
C VAL A 410 16.23 22.12 -16.32
N ALA A 411 17.11 22.43 -17.28
CA ALA A 411 18.29 21.65 -17.58
C ALA A 411 19.23 21.52 -16.36
N ALA A 412 19.46 22.62 -15.64
CA ALA A 412 20.27 22.62 -14.42
C ALA A 412 19.66 21.71 -13.33
N MET A 413 18.35 21.81 -13.10
CA MET A 413 17.66 20.99 -12.10
C MET A 413 17.62 19.50 -12.50
N SER A 414 17.33 19.21 -13.77
CA SER A 414 17.36 17.86 -14.35
C SER A 414 18.74 17.22 -14.18
N HIS A 415 19.81 17.97 -14.46
CA HIS A 415 21.17 17.48 -14.27
C HIS A 415 21.50 17.23 -12.79
N ALA A 416 21.09 18.13 -11.89
CA ALA A 416 21.27 17.97 -10.45
C ALA A 416 20.51 16.75 -9.89
N ALA A 417 19.29 16.51 -10.38
CA ALA A 417 18.48 15.34 -10.04
C ALA A 417 19.17 14.04 -10.47
N TRP A 418 19.55 13.94 -11.74
CA TRP A 418 20.28 12.79 -12.28
C TRP A 418 21.58 12.53 -11.51
N ARG A 419 22.39 13.57 -11.30
CA ARG A 419 23.66 13.44 -10.57
C ARG A 419 23.47 12.96 -9.14
N THR A 420 22.45 13.46 -8.44
CA THR A 420 22.12 13.03 -7.07
C THR A 420 21.85 11.53 -7.02
N VAL A 421 21.05 11.01 -7.96
CA VAL A 421 20.74 9.58 -8.02
C VAL A 421 21.93 8.77 -8.48
N ARG A 422 22.66 9.19 -9.51
CA ARG A 422 23.90 8.53 -9.96
C ARG A 422 24.90 8.34 -8.82
N ASP A 423 25.17 9.40 -8.07
CA ASP A 423 26.25 9.43 -7.08
C ASP A 423 25.86 8.71 -5.76
N ARG A 424 24.57 8.64 -5.41
CA ARG A 424 24.12 8.13 -4.10
C ARG A 424 23.20 6.90 -4.16
N PHE A 425 22.46 6.74 -5.23
CA PHE A 425 21.38 5.76 -5.38
C PHE A 425 21.50 4.93 -6.67
N GLY A 426 22.62 5.04 -7.39
CA GLY A 426 22.93 4.23 -8.56
C GLY A 426 23.52 2.87 -8.18
N ILE A 427 23.42 1.90 -9.08
CA ILE A 427 24.01 0.56 -8.89
C ILE A 427 25.50 0.66 -8.53
N ALA A 428 26.27 1.49 -9.22
CA ALA A 428 27.70 1.67 -8.98
C ALA A 428 28.01 2.20 -7.55
N ALA A 429 27.13 3.02 -6.98
CA ALA A 429 27.28 3.55 -5.63
C ALA A 429 26.93 2.51 -4.55
N SER A 430 25.92 1.66 -4.80
CA SER A 430 25.38 0.74 -3.80
C SER A 430 26.01 -0.66 -3.84
N LEU A 431 26.43 -1.13 -5.01
CA LEU A 431 26.94 -2.49 -5.20
C LEU A 431 28.19 -2.81 -4.34
N PRO A 432 29.18 -1.90 -4.18
CA PRO A 432 30.34 -2.18 -3.33
C PRO A 432 29.97 -2.51 -1.88
N ALA A 433 28.94 -1.86 -1.32
CA ALA A 433 28.47 -2.13 0.04
C ALA A 433 27.83 -3.52 0.16
N ILE A 434 27.09 -3.96 -0.87
CA ILE A 434 26.49 -5.31 -0.91
C ILE A 434 27.60 -6.37 -1.01
N LEU A 435 28.57 -6.17 -1.89
CA LEU A 435 29.70 -7.10 -2.06
C LEU A 435 30.52 -7.21 -0.78
N ALA A 436 30.77 -6.11 -0.06
CA ALA A 436 31.44 -6.15 1.23
C ALA A 436 30.71 -7.02 2.28
N VAL A 437 29.36 -7.02 2.26
CA VAL A 437 28.56 -7.90 3.12
C VAL A 437 28.70 -9.36 2.69
N TYR A 438 28.75 -9.64 1.39
CA TYR A 438 28.97 -10.99 0.89
C TYR A 438 30.35 -11.51 1.28
N ASP A 439 31.40 -10.73 1.04
CA ASP A 439 32.79 -11.09 1.36
C ASP A 439 32.97 -11.36 2.86
N ALA A 440 32.37 -10.53 3.70
CA ALA A 440 32.35 -10.73 5.15
C ALA A 440 31.62 -12.02 5.56
N ALA A 441 30.48 -12.32 4.93
CA ALA A 441 29.70 -13.53 5.22
C ALA A 441 30.42 -14.82 4.78
N ILE A 442 31.10 -14.78 3.64
CA ILE A 442 31.91 -15.89 3.12
C ILE A 442 33.12 -16.11 4.03
N SER A 443 33.85 -15.03 4.38
CA SER A 443 35.06 -15.09 5.20
C SER A 443 34.82 -15.56 6.63
N ALA A 444 33.75 -15.07 7.28
CA ALA A 444 33.41 -15.47 8.65
C ALA A 444 33.16 -16.98 8.79
N ARG A 445 32.72 -17.63 7.72
CA ARG A 445 32.50 -19.07 7.70
C ARG A 445 33.78 -19.86 7.50
N ALA A 446 34.69 -19.38 6.63
CA ALA A 446 35.99 -20.02 6.41
C ALA A 446 36.81 -20.08 7.72
N GLY A 447 36.72 -19.07 8.58
CA GLY A 447 37.40 -19.05 9.88
C GLY A 447 36.71 -19.84 11.00
N GLY A 448 35.43 -20.21 10.84
CA GLY A 448 34.65 -20.91 11.88
C GLY A 448 34.64 -22.44 11.78
N GLY A 449 35.18 -23.02 10.69
CA GLY A 449 35.22 -24.47 10.47
C GLY A 449 36.42 -25.20 11.07
N GLY A 450 37.26 -24.50 11.85
CA GLY A 450 38.51 -25.03 12.43
C GLY A 450 38.51 -25.13 13.96
N ARG A 451 37.35 -25.23 14.62
CA ARG A 451 37.26 -25.46 16.07
C ARG A 451 36.34 -26.61 16.42
#